data_AF-A0A2H0Q307-F1
#
_entry.id   AF-A0A2H0Q307-F1
#
_cell.length_a   1.000
_cell.length_b   1.000
_cell.length_c   1.000
_cell.angle_alpha   90.00
_cell.angle_beta   90.00
_cell.angle_gamma   90.00
#
_symmetry.space_group_name_H-M   'P 1'
#
loop_
_entity.id
_entity.type
_entity.pdbx_description
1 polymer ?
#
loop_
_entity_poly.entity_id
_entity_poly.type
_entity_poly.pdbx_seq_one_letter_code
_entity_poly.pdbx_strand_id
1 'polypeptide(L)' 'MSLKLRAIGNSMGFSLPKAALSEAGFDQDGEYELLVSEGAISIVRKGPSSSTWKFTDAPLTDEHREWIERELE' A
#
# COMPACT_ATOMS: atom_id res chain seq x y z
N MET A 1 2.35 -9.63 -10.96
CA MET A 1 3.02 -10.03 -9.71
C MET A 1 1.95 -10.11 -8.62
N SER A 2 1.81 -11.23 -7.90
CA SER A 2 0.79 -11.33 -6.82
C SER A 2 1.42 -10.86 -5.51
N LEU A 3 0.88 -9.79 -4.92
CA LEU A 3 1.23 -9.34 -3.58
C LEU A 3 0.40 -10.12 -2.58
N LYS A 4 1.05 -10.79 -1.63
CA LYS A 4 0.38 -11.55 -0.57
C LYS A 4 0.49 -10.80 0.75
N LEU A 5 -0.65 -10.61 1.39
CA LEU A 5 -0.74 -10.20 2.78
C LEU A 5 -0.22 -11.34 3.67
N ARG A 6 0.61 -10.98 4.65
CA ARG A 6 1.20 -11.89 5.64
C ARG A 6 1.34 -11.17 6.97
N ALA A 7 1.39 -11.94 8.05
CA ALA A 7 1.79 -11.40 9.34
C ALA A 7 3.27 -10.98 9.32
N ILE A 8 3.56 -9.82 9.91
CA ILE A 8 4.89 -9.27 10.15
C ILE A 8 4.91 -8.79 11.61
N GLY A 9 5.45 -9.62 12.52
CA GLY A 9 5.32 -9.38 13.96
C GLY A 9 3.85 -9.41 14.39
N ASN A 10 3.38 -8.34 15.02
CA ASN A 10 2.00 -8.17 15.48
C ASN A 10 1.10 -7.42 14.47
N SER A 11 1.59 -7.18 13.25
CA SER A 11 0.88 -6.41 12.23
C SER A 11 0.67 -7.23 10.96
N MET A 12 -0.36 -6.89 10.20
CA MET A 12 -0.54 -7.37 8.83
C MET A 12 0.27 -6.49 7.87
N GLY A 13 0.94 -7.10 6.91
CA GLY A 13 1.69 -6.37 5.90
C GLY A 13 1.90 -7.18 4.63
N PHE A 14 2.50 -6.55 3.63
CA PHE A 14 2.90 -7.21 2.39
C PHE A 14 4.36 -6.87 2.11
N SER A 15 5.03 -7.74 1.36
CA SER A 15 6.43 -7.54 0.98
C SER A 15 6.50 -7.11 -0.48
N LEU A 16 7.15 -5.97 -0.73
CA LEU A 16 7.47 -5.51 -2.08
C LEU A 16 8.90 -5.94 -2.45
N PRO A 17 9.17 -6.29 -3.72
CA PRO A 17 10.52 -6.60 -4.17
C PRO A 17 11.45 -5.40 -3.99
N LYS A 18 12.65 -5.64 -3.45
CA LYS A 18 13.66 -4.59 -3.23
C LYS A 18 14.03 -3.82 -4.51
N ALA A 19 14.10 -4.51 -5.65
CA ALA A 19 14.37 -3.88 -6.94
C ALA A 19 13.29 -2.85 -7.31
N ALA A 20 12.01 -3.22 -7.18
CA ALA A 20 10.89 -2.32 -7.47
C ALA A 20 10.87 -1.10 -6.53
N LEU A 21 11.20 -1.30 -5.26
CA LEU A 21 11.35 -0.20 -4.29
C LEU A 21 12.50 0.73 -4.68
N SER A 22 13.66 0.18 -5.03
CA SER A 22 14.84 0.96 -5.42
C SER A 22 14.62 1.74 -6.70
N GLU A 23 13.98 1.15 -7.71
CA GLU A 23 13.63 1.82 -8.97
C GLU A 23 12.63 2.95 -8.75
N ALA A 24 11.68 2.76 -7.82
CA ALA A 24 10.72 3.79 -7.44
C ALA A 24 11.27 4.79 -6.40
N GLY A 25 12.56 4.70 -6.04
CA GLY A 25 13.21 5.66 -5.14
C GLY A 25 12.77 5.57 -3.68
N PHE A 26 12.24 4.41 -3.26
CA PHE A 26 11.96 4.12 -1.86
C PHE A 26 13.26 3.76 -1.12
N ASP A 27 13.38 4.33 0.08
CA ASP A 27 14.42 4.18 1.07
C ASP A 27 13.82 3.42 2.27
N GLN A 28 14.62 2.63 2.97
CA GLN A 28 14.19 1.98 4.22
C GLN A 28 13.90 2.98 5.34
N ASP A 29 14.59 4.13 5.36
CA ASP A 29 14.47 5.14 6.41
C ASP A 29 13.52 6.30 6.03
N GLY A 30 12.82 6.19 4.89
CA GLY A 30 11.91 7.23 4.43
C GLY A 30 10.58 7.27 5.18
N GLU A 31 10.01 8.46 5.32
CA GLU A 31 8.60 8.60 5.71
C GLU A 31 7.70 8.44 4.48
N TYR A 32 6.69 7.58 4.63
CA TYR A 32 5.73 7.28 3.57
C TYR A 32 4.31 7.38 4.12
N GLU A 33 3.40 7.82 3.27
CA GLU A 33 1.97 7.82 3.52
C GLU A 33 1.31 6.76 2.65
N LEU A 34 0.34 6.06 3.23
CA LEU A 34 -0.42 5.03 2.55
C LEU A 34 -1.81 5.59 2.26
N LEU A 35 -2.12 5.82 1.00
CA LEU A 35 -3.42 6.33 0.55
C LEU A 35 -4.25 5.16 0.05
N VAL A 36 -5.43 4.98 0.61
CA VAL A 36 -6.39 3.98 0.16
C VAL A 36 -7.42 4.68 -0.74
N SER A 37 -7.65 4.15 -1.93
CA SER A 37 -8.65 4.64 -2.89
C SER A 37 -9.45 3.46 -3.43
N GLU A 38 -10.57 3.73 -4.12
CA GLU A 38 -11.44 2.68 -4.69
C GLU A 38 -10.64 1.67 -5.54
N GLY A 39 -10.36 0.48 -4.99
CA GLY A 39 -9.62 -0.57 -5.68
C GLY A 39 -8.11 -0.57 -5.49
N ALA A 40 -7.54 0.37 -4.75
CA ALA A 40 -6.12 0.72 -4.85
C ALA A 40 -5.47 1.10 -3.51
N ILE A 41 -4.24 0.64 -3.29
CA ILE A 41 -3.39 1.09 -2.20
C ILE A 41 -2.20 1.85 -2.80
N SER A 42 -2.10 3.14 -2.56
CA SER A 42 -1.02 3.98 -3.08
C SER A 42 -0.01 4.25 -1.97
N ILE A 43 1.28 4.12 -2.25
CA ILE A 43 2.33 4.48 -1.29
C ILE A 43 3.00 5.75 -1.82
N VAL A 44 2.97 6.81 -1.03
CA VAL A 44 3.47 8.14 -1.40
C VAL A 44 4.58 8.53 -0.44
N ARG A 45 5.68 9.05 -0.95
CA ARG A 45 6.74 9.59 -0.09
C ARG A 45 6.28 10.88 0.56
N LYS A 46 6.42 10.95 1.88
CA LYS A 46 6.16 12.16 2.65
C LYS A 46 7.37 13.10 2.51
N GLY A 47 7.16 14.27 1.93
CA GLY A 47 8.20 15.26 1.68
C GLY A 47 7.66 16.49 0.96
N PRO A 48 8.43 17.59 0.86
CA PRO A 48 8.00 18.85 0.23
C PRO A 48 7.71 18.76 -1.28
N SER A 49 7.70 17.55 -1.85
CA SER A 49 7.44 17.27 -3.26
C SER A 49 6.75 15.90 -3.35
N SER A 50 5.44 15.84 -3.07
CA SER A 50 4.65 14.61 -3.07
C SER A 50 4.43 14.09 -4.49
N SER A 51 5.26 13.14 -4.92
CA SER A 51 5.00 12.33 -6.11
C SER A 51 4.09 11.15 -5.75
N THR A 52 2.79 11.33 -5.95
CA THR A 52 1.75 10.30 -5.72
C THR A 52 1.91 9.13 -6.69
N TRP A 53 2.09 7.91 -6.19
CA TRP A 53 2.11 6.67 -7.00
C TRP A 53 0.91 5.77 -6.67
N LYS A 54 0.01 5.56 -7.65
CA LYS A 54 -1.14 4.64 -7.53
C LYS A 54 -0.70 3.17 -7.68
N PHE A 55 -0.95 2.32 -6.68
CA PHE A 55 -0.95 0.86 -6.92
C PHE A 55 -2.39 0.36 -7.09
N THR A 56 -2.61 -0.23 -8.27
CA THR A 56 -3.73 -1.09 -8.70
C THR A 56 -4.95 -0.41 -9.32
N ASP A 57 -5.36 -0.95 -10.48
CA ASP A 57 -6.58 -0.65 -11.26
C ASP A 57 -7.64 -1.77 -11.09
N ALA A 58 -7.52 -2.59 -10.05
CA ALA A 58 -8.37 -3.76 -9.87
C ALA A 58 -9.56 -3.41 -8.94
N PRO A 59 -10.81 -3.63 -9.38
CA PRO A 59 -11.98 -3.38 -8.53
C PRO A 59 -11.94 -4.29 -7.30
N LEU A 60 -12.06 -3.71 -6.10
CA LEU A 60 -12.22 -4.45 -4.85
C LEU A 60 -13.54 -5.24 -4.91
N THR A 61 -13.48 -6.53 -4.58
CA THR A 61 -14.68 -7.37 -4.47
C THR A 61 -15.48 -7.02 -3.21
N ASP A 62 -16.77 -7.33 -3.20
CA ASP A 62 -17.70 -6.96 -2.10
C ASP A 62 -17.23 -7.50 -0.73
N GLU A 63 -16.60 -8.67 -0.70
CA GLU A 63 -16.03 -9.28 0.51
C GLU A 63 -14.92 -8.43 1.16
N HIS A 64 -14.15 -7.68 0.35
CA HIS A 64 -13.13 -6.76 0.85
C HIS A 64 -13.73 -5.43 1.31
N ARG A 65 -14.88 -5.03 0.76
CA ARG A 65 -15.58 -3.79 1.14
C ARG A 65 -16.16 -3.91 2.55
N GLU A 66 -16.81 -5.04 2.85
CA GLU A 66 -17.40 -5.29 4.18
C GLU A 66 -16.34 -5.34 5.30
N TRP A 67 -15.14 -5.84 5.00
CA TRP A 67 -14.06 -5.87 5.99
C TRP A 67 -13.51 -4.46 6.30
N ILE A 68 -13.39 -3.59 5.29
CA ILE A 68 -12.88 -2.22 5.44
C ILE A 68 -13.87 -1.32 6.20
N GLU A 69 -15.17 -1.44 5.91
CA GLU A 69 -16.21 -0.66 6.61
C GLU A 69 -16.28 -1.01 8.11
N ARG A 70 -16.00 -2.26 8.48
CA ARG A 70 -16.04 -2.73 9.87
C ARG A 70 -14.85 -2.30 10.74
N GLU A 71 -13.73 -1.89 10.14
CA GLU A 71 -12.53 -1.42 10.87
C GLU A 71 -12.41 0.11 10.91
N LEU A 72 -13.32 0.83 10.25
CA LEU A 72 -13.39 2.30 10.25
C LEU A 72 -14.43 2.88 11.23
N GLU A 73 -15.23 2.02 11.89
CA GLU A 73 -16.00 2.34 13.11
C GLU A 73 -15.20 2.05 14.38
#